data_AF-A0A258KUQ4-F1
#
_entry.id   AF-A0A258KUQ4-F1
#
_cell.length_a   1.000
_cell.length_b   1.000
_cell.length_c   1.000
_cell.angle_alpha   90.00
_cell.angle_beta   90.00
_cell.angle_gamma   90.00
#
_symmetry.space_group_name_H-M   'P 1'
#
loop_
_entity.id
_entity.type
_entity.pdbx_description
1 polymer ?
#
loop_
_entity_poly.entity_id
_entity_poly.type
_entity_poly.pdbx_seq_one_letter_code
_entity_poly.pdbx_strand_id
1 'polypeptide(L)'
;MEILAERLGIHCITRTEPGGAKAGNINNALRQTRNPLVVIFDADFCPRADFLAQSPYENAWAAMVEATGAKPEYFYPRKGQALIWAANLLHGGSRQNDPGRTRWSQVTHYYFDDCAYFTPAFSDPLVGNLDLRQIVDITTGELAPNIYVDRPVDQVVRRGAPPAPVAQSAPVPGKLPKDFDPALYLSLNPDVAAAGADARKHYLRFGMRENRRYR
;
A
#
# COMPACT_ATOMS: atom_id res chain seq x y z
N MET A 1 -23.63 4.63 13.03
CA MET A 1 -22.82 4.61 11.79
C MET A 1 -23.36 5.59 10.75
N GLU A 2 -24.65 5.60 10.46
CA GLU A 2 -25.26 6.50 9.46
C GLU A 2 -25.02 8.00 9.77
N ILE A 3 -25.21 8.43 11.02
CA ILE A 3 -24.92 9.82 11.45
C ILE A 3 -23.44 10.20 11.24
N LEU A 4 -22.51 9.27 11.47
CA LEU A 4 -21.08 9.51 11.25
C LEU A 4 -20.76 9.57 9.75
N ALA A 5 -21.37 8.67 8.96
CA ALA A 5 -21.20 8.65 7.51
C ALA A 5 -21.71 9.96 6.88
N GLU A 6 -22.88 10.44 7.31
CA GLU A 6 -23.46 11.72 6.87
C GLU A 6 -22.52 12.90 7.18
N ARG A 7 -22.00 12.98 8.41
CA ARG A 7 -21.03 14.01 8.80
C ARG A 7 -19.74 13.99 7.98
N LEU A 8 -19.36 12.83 7.45
CA LEU A 8 -18.16 12.65 6.63
C LEU A 8 -18.45 12.72 5.11
N GLY A 9 -19.69 12.99 4.71
CA GLY A 9 -20.08 12.97 3.30
C GLY A 9 -20.01 11.59 2.64
N ILE A 10 -20.05 10.52 3.44
CA ILE A 10 -19.98 9.13 2.98
C ILE A 10 -21.40 8.61 2.77
N HIS A 11 -21.68 8.08 1.58
CA HIS A 11 -22.96 7.43 1.29
C HIS A 11 -23.01 6.04 1.93
N CYS A 12 -23.94 5.81 2.86
CA CYS A 12 -24.11 4.52 3.52
C CYS A 12 -25.12 3.65 2.76
N ILE A 13 -24.72 2.42 2.40
CA ILE A 13 -25.58 1.46 1.70
C ILE A 13 -25.85 0.29 2.63
N THR A 14 -27.13 0.03 2.92
CA THR A 14 -27.59 -1.13 3.69
C THR A 14 -28.44 -2.04 2.81
N ARG A 15 -28.85 -3.20 3.33
CA ARG A 15 -29.74 -4.14 2.65
C ARG A 15 -30.77 -4.69 3.63
N THR A 16 -31.95 -4.98 3.10
CA THR A 16 -33.09 -5.52 3.86
C THR A 16 -33.05 -7.05 3.97
N GLU A 17 -32.46 -7.73 2.97
CA GLU A 17 -32.34 -9.19 2.97
C GLU A 17 -30.94 -9.67 3.39
N PRO A 18 -30.83 -10.51 4.43
CA PRO A 18 -29.56 -11.08 4.89
C PRO A 18 -29.09 -12.23 3.97
N GLY A 19 -27.76 -12.42 3.83
CA GLY A 19 -27.18 -13.56 3.09
C GLY A 19 -25.77 -13.30 2.51
N GLY A 20 -24.93 -14.30 2.36
CA GLY A 20 -23.59 -14.13 1.73
C GLY A 20 -22.61 -13.21 2.47
N ALA A 21 -22.88 -12.83 3.73
CA ALA A 21 -22.02 -12.04 4.61
C ALA A 21 -21.41 -10.79 3.91
N LYS A 22 -20.09 -10.58 4.03
CA LYS A 22 -19.33 -9.48 3.43
C LYS A 22 -19.50 -9.40 1.91
N ALA A 23 -19.42 -10.54 1.21
CA ALA A 23 -19.60 -10.60 -0.23
C ALA A 23 -21.02 -10.17 -0.65
N GLY A 24 -22.04 -10.56 0.13
CA GLY A 24 -23.42 -10.12 -0.06
C GLY A 24 -23.59 -8.60 0.07
N ASN A 25 -22.94 -7.97 1.05
CA ASN A 25 -22.96 -6.52 1.22
C ASN A 25 -22.30 -5.80 0.04
N ILE A 26 -21.13 -6.28 -0.39
CA ILE A 26 -20.40 -5.73 -1.54
C ILE A 26 -21.23 -5.85 -2.82
N ASN A 27 -21.80 -7.02 -3.09
CA ASN A 27 -22.63 -7.24 -4.28
C ASN A 27 -23.88 -6.35 -4.30
N ASN A 28 -24.45 -6.05 -3.13
CA ASN A 28 -25.56 -5.11 -3.02
C ASN A 28 -25.15 -3.67 -3.35
N ALA A 29 -24.00 -3.23 -2.86
CA ALA A 29 -23.45 -1.91 -3.16
C ALA A 29 -23.05 -1.77 -4.64
N LEU A 30 -22.43 -2.80 -5.23
CA LEU A 30 -22.02 -2.82 -6.63
C LEU A 30 -23.19 -2.65 -7.63
N ARG A 31 -24.41 -3.05 -7.27
CA ARG A 31 -25.61 -2.83 -8.10
C ARG A 31 -26.06 -1.37 -8.15
N GLN A 32 -25.58 -0.53 -7.23
CA GLN A 32 -26.01 0.85 -7.04
C GLN A 32 -25.00 1.87 -7.56
N THR A 33 -23.87 1.41 -8.11
CA THR A 33 -22.86 2.26 -8.73
C THR A 33 -22.60 1.84 -10.18
N ARG A 34 -22.28 2.82 -11.02
CA ARG A 34 -21.84 2.63 -12.42
C ARG A 34 -20.36 2.96 -12.61
N ASN A 35 -19.64 3.26 -11.53
CA ASN A 35 -18.23 3.63 -11.61
C ASN A 35 -17.40 2.44 -12.12
N PRO A 36 -16.45 2.68 -13.03
CA PRO A 36 -15.65 1.62 -13.63
C PRO A 36 -14.66 0.99 -12.65
N LEU A 37 -14.34 1.70 -11.56
CA LEU A 37 -13.42 1.28 -10.51
C LEU A 37 -14.14 1.24 -9.18
N VAL A 38 -13.91 0.16 -8.44
CA VAL A 38 -14.42 -0.03 -7.08
C VAL A 38 -13.29 -0.53 -6.20
N VAL A 39 -13.06 0.16 -5.09
CA VAL A 39 -12.05 -0.21 -4.09
C VAL A 39 -12.78 -0.61 -2.82
N ILE A 40 -12.30 -1.68 -2.18
CA ILE A 40 -12.93 -2.26 -0.99
C ILE A 40 -11.89 -2.24 0.13
N PHE A 41 -12.22 -1.55 1.21
CA PHE A 41 -11.45 -1.55 2.44
C PHE A 41 -12.23 -2.28 3.52
N ASP A 42 -11.53 -3.08 4.32
CA ASP A 42 -12.10 -3.57 5.58
C ASP A 42 -12.25 -2.42 6.59
N ALA A 43 -13.14 -2.59 7.57
CA ALA A 43 -13.47 -1.53 8.52
C ALA A 43 -12.28 -1.14 9.42
N ASP A 44 -11.32 -2.05 9.59
CA ASP A 44 -10.05 -1.88 10.29
C ASP A 44 -8.88 -1.51 9.35
N PHE A 45 -9.12 -1.45 8.04
CA PHE A 45 -8.12 -1.04 7.06
C PHE A 45 -8.25 0.46 6.73
N CYS A 46 -7.32 1.27 7.23
CA CYS A 46 -7.24 2.70 6.91
C CYS A 46 -6.28 2.93 5.73
N PRO A 47 -6.76 3.14 4.49
CA PRO A 47 -5.89 3.38 3.35
C PRO A 47 -5.09 4.67 3.55
N ARG A 48 -3.82 4.66 3.16
CA ARG A 48 -3.02 5.89 3.06
C ARG A 48 -3.57 6.76 1.92
N ALA A 49 -3.35 8.08 1.99
CA ALA A 49 -3.85 9.01 0.97
C ALA A 49 -3.28 8.74 -0.44
N ASP A 50 -2.16 8.03 -0.53
CA ASP A 50 -1.49 7.59 -1.76
C ASP A 50 -1.93 6.19 -2.21
N PHE A 51 -3.03 5.61 -1.69
CA PHE A 51 -3.45 4.25 -2.05
C PHE A 51 -3.77 4.09 -3.55
N LEU A 52 -4.08 5.19 -4.24
CA LEU A 52 -4.20 5.26 -5.69
C LEU A 52 -2.83 5.44 -6.37
N ALA A 53 -1.76 4.85 -5.84
CA ALA A 53 -0.39 4.96 -6.36
C ALA A 53 -0.25 4.55 -7.84
N GLN A 54 -1.26 3.88 -8.40
CA GLN A 54 -1.32 3.48 -9.80
C GLN A 54 -1.95 4.54 -10.72
N SER A 55 -2.71 5.50 -10.20
CA SER A 55 -3.39 6.51 -11.02
C SER A 55 -2.47 7.35 -11.92
N PRO A 56 -1.22 7.70 -11.51
CA PRO A 56 -0.29 8.36 -12.42
C PRO A 56 0.07 7.54 -13.68
N TYR A 57 -0.07 6.22 -13.64
CA TYR A 57 0.30 5.32 -14.73
C TYR A 57 -0.85 4.99 -15.68
N GLU A 58 -2.09 5.34 -15.34
CA GLU A 58 -3.29 5.01 -16.14
C GLU A 58 -3.16 5.52 -17.59
N ASN A 59 -2.74 6.76 -17.78
CA ASN A 59 -2.55 7.35 -19.11
C ASN A 59 -1.44 6.61 -19.90
N ALA A 60 -0.36 6.22 -19.23
CA ALA A 60 0.74 5.50 -19.86
C ALA A 60 0.30 4.09 -20.28
N TRP A 61 -0.44 3.38 -19.42
CA TRP A 61 -0.99 2.07 -19.74
C TRP A 61 -2.00 2.13 -20.89
N ALA A 62 -2.90 3.14 -20.88
CA ALA A 62 -3.85 3.34 -21.97
C ALA A 62 -3.12 3.55 -23.31
N ALA A 63 -2.11 4.43 -23.34
CA ALA A 63 -1.30 4.66 -24.52
C ALA A 63 -0.53 3.40 -24.97
N MET A 64 0.00 2.59 -24.03
CA MET A 64 0.64 1.31 -24.35
C MET A 64 -0.34 0.31 -24.97
N VAL A 65 -1.56 0.19 -24.42
CA VAL A 65 -2.60 -0.70 -24.96
C VAL A 65 -3.00 -0.25 -26.37
N GLU A 66 -3.20 1.04 -26.59
CA GLU A 66 -3.51 1.60 -27.91
C GLU A 66 -2.39 1.32 -28.91
N ALA A 67 -1.13 1.62 -28.56
CA ALA A 67 0.01 1.45 -29.44
C ALA A 67 0.30 -0.02 -29.79
N THR A 68 0.06 -0.93 -28.85
CA THR A 68 0.31 -2.38 -29.05
C THR A 68 -0.89 -3.13 -29.61
N GLY A 69 -2.10 -2.55 -29.55
CA GLY A 69 -3.35 -3.24 -29.85
C GLY A 69 -3.63 -4.39 -28.88
N ALA A 70 -3.06 -4.36 -27.68
CA ALA A 70 -3.19 -5.43 -26.69
C ALA A 70 -4.67 -5.66 -26.32
N LYS A 71 -5.07 -6.92 -26.26
CA LYS A 71 -6.42 -7.33 -25.87
C LYS A 71 -6.36 -8.09 -24.54
N PRO A 72 -7.38 -7.95 -23.67
CA PRO A 72 -7.42 -8.72 -22.44
C PRO A 72 -7.54 -10.21 -22.76
N GLU A 73 -6.67 -11.02 -22.14
CA GLU A 73 -6.80 -12.46 -22.10
C GLU A 73 -7.30 -12.90 -20.72
N TYR A 74 -8.24 -13.84 -20.72
CA TYR A 74 -8.87 -14.31 -19.50
C TYR A 74 -8.37 -15.71 -19.12
N PHE A 75 -7.85 -15.82 -17.91
CA PHE A 75 -7.47 -17.09 -17.32
C PHE A 75 -8.62 -17.62 -16.43
N TYR A 76 -9.10 -18.83 -16.73
CA TYR A 76 -10.18 -19.50 -16.01
C TYR A 76 -9.66 -20.75 -15.28
N PRO A 77 -8.96 -20.58 -14.13
CA PRO A 77 -8.34 -21.70 -13.45
C PRO A 77 -9.37 -22.67 -12.87
N ARG A 78 -9.11 -23.97 -12.99
CA ARG A 78 -9.71 -25.01 -12.15
C ARG A 78 -8.96 -25.05 -10.81
N LYS A 79 -9.61 -25.62 -9.78
CA LYS A 79 -8.98 -25.84 -8.48
C LYS A 79 -7.66 -26.62 -8.66
N GLY A 80 -6.57 -26.10 -8.10
CA GLY A 80 -5.22 -26.67 -8.21
C GLY A 80 -4.40 -26.17 -9.40
N GLN A 81 -4.97 -25.35 -10.29
CA GLN A 81 -4.19 -24.68 -11.34
C GLN A 81 -3.69 -23.32 -10.85
N ALA A 82 -2.50 -22.95 -11.32
CA ALA A 82 -1.86 -21.67 -11.03
C ALA A 82 -1.45 -20.97 -12.33
N LEU A 83 -1.41 -19.64 -12.26
CA LEU A 83 -0.76 -18.80 -13.26
C LEU A 83 0.50 -18.23 -12.60
N ILE A 84 1.62 -18.30 -13.30
CA ILE A 84 2.86 -17.61 -12.94
C ILE A 84 3.01 -16.47 -13.93
N TRP A 85 3.17 -15.25 -13.45
CA TRP A 85 3.33 -14.08 -14.30
C TRP A 85 4.43 -13.14 -13.78
N ALA A 86 5.03 -12.39 -14.69
CA ALA A 86 5.99 -11.34 -14.34
C ALA A 86 5.26 -10.14 -13.73
N ALA A 87 5.84 -9.51 -12.70
CA ALA A 87 5.17 -8.43 -11.95
C ALA A 87 4.80 -7.20 -12.81
N ASN A 88 5.45 -7.02 -13.95
CA ASN A 88 5.19 -5.95 -14.92
C ASN A 88 4.12 -6.29 -15.96
N LEU A 89 3.57 -7.51 -15.96
CA LEU A 89 2.41 -7.83 -16.80
C LEU A 89 1.23 -6.97 -16.36
N LEU A 90 0.53 -6.32 -17.29
CA LEU A 90 -0.72 -5.63 -16.96
C LEU A 90 -1.79 -6.70 -16.64
N HIS A 91 -2.24 -6.76 -15.38
CA HIS A 91 -3.14 -7.81 -14.91
C HIS A 91 -4.15 -7.27 -13.89
N GLY A 92 -5.27 -7.97 -13.71
CA GLY A 92 -6.32 -7.59 -12.78
C GLY A 92 -7.41 -8.66 -12.63
N GLY A 93 -8.27 -8.48 -11.63
CA GLY A 93 -9.42 -9.36 -11.42
C GLY A 93 -10.59 -8.97 -12.32
N SER A 94 -11.22 -9.96 -12.97
CA SER A 94 -12.48 -9.72 -13.68
C SER A 94 -13.65 -9.55 -12.71
N ARG A 95 -14.73 -8.92 -13.21
CA ARG A 95 -16.03 -8.90 -12.53
C ARG A 95 -16.47 -10.32 -12.20
N GLN A 96 -17.10 -10.48 -11.04
CA GLN A 96 -17.75 -11.73 -10.65
C GLN A 96 -19.09 -11.86 -11.39
N ASN A 97 -19.24 -12.94 -12.16
CA ASN A 97 -20.45 -13.17 -12.96
C ASN A 97 -21.59 -13.79 -12.15
N ASP A 98 -21.26 -14.61 -11.14
CA ASP A 98 -22.24 -15.27 -10.28
C ASP A 98 -22.03 -14.83 -8.81
N PRO A 99 -22.92 -13.96 -8.28
CA PRO A 99 -22.85 -13.48 -6.90
C PRO A 99 -23.04 -14.54 -5.82
N GLY A 100 -23.59 -15.72 -6.15
CA GLY A 100 -23.84 -16.83 -5.21
C GLY A 100 -22.63 -17.72 -4.95
N ARG A 101 -21.55 -17.56 -5.72
CA ARG A 101 -20.30 -18.31 -5.59
C ARG A 101 -19.23 -17.44 -4.94
N THR A 102 -18.19 -18.05 -4.38
CA THR A 102 -17.01 -17.31 -3.89
C THR A 102 -15.79 -17.68 -4.70
N ARG A 103 -14.90 -16.72 -4.94
CA ARG A 103 -13.60 -16.94 -5.58
C ARG A 103 -12.51 -16.70 -4.56
N TRP A 104 -11.80 -17.75 -4.19
CA TRP A 104 -10.61 -17.67 -3.34
C TRP A 104 -9.37 -17.84 -4.21
N SER A 105 -8.41 -16.93 -4.04
CA SER A 105 -7.11 -16.98 -4.70
C SER A 105 -6.01 -16.75 -3.67
N GLN A 106 -4.92 -17.49 -3.80
CA GLN A 106 -3.68 -17.22 -3.09
C GLN A 106 -2.70 -16.58 -4.08
N VAL A 107 -2.01 -15.52 -3.64
CA VAL A 107 -0.94 -14.88 -4.41
C VAL A 107 0.34 -15.00 -3.59
N THR A 108 1.37 -15.57 -4.20
CA THR A 108 2.71 -15.68 -3.62
C THR A 108 3.68 -14.95 -4.54
N HIS A 109 4.45 -14.03 -3.99
CA HIS A 109 5.48 -13.31 -4.74
C HIS A 109 6.80 -14.05 -4.59
N TYR A 110 7.43 -14.37 -5.72
CA TYR A 110 8.76 -14.95 -5.78
C TYR A 110 9.74 -13.86 -6.18
N TYR A 111 10.88 -13.84 -5.52
CA TYR A 111 11.99 -12.95 -5.87
C TYR A 111 13.18 -13.82 -6.25
N PHE A 112 14.07 -13.28 -7.08
CA PHE A 112 15.37 -13.90 -7.28
C PHE A 112 16.21 -13.77 -6.01
N ASP A 113 17.09 -14.74 -5.80
CA ASP A 113 18.16 -14.61 -4.81
C ASP A 113 19.09 -13.46 -5.20
N ASP A 114 19.80 -12.91 -4.21
CA ASP A 114 20.83 -11.88 -4.40
C ASP A 114 20.36 -10.63 -5.18
N CYS A 115 19.12 -10.20 -4.95
CA CYS A 115 18.58 -8.99 -5.55
C CYS A 115 18.16 -7.92 -4.53
N ALA A 116 17.92 -6.71 -5.03
CA ALA A 116 17.37 -5.63 -4.24
C ALA A 116 15.85 -5.74 -4.26
N TYR A 117 15.26 -6.01 -3.10
CA TYR A 117 13.82 -6.07 -2.90
C TYR A 117 13.31 -4.66 -2.64
N PHE A 118 12.83 -3.95 -3.65
CA PHE A 118 12.26 -2.61 -3.47
C PHE A 118 10.87 -2.49 -4.07
N THR A 119 10.10 -1.48 -3.64
CA THR A 119 8.82 -1.16 -4.26
C THR A 119 9.00 -0.09 -5.34
N PRO A 120 8.88 -0.41 -6.64
CA PRO A 120 9.09 0.58 -7.69
C PRO A 120 8.16 1.79 -7.58
N ALA A 121 6.89 1.56 -7.23
CA ALA A 121 5.89 2.62 -7.11
C ALA A 121 6.20 3.68 -6.03
N PHE A 122 7.06 3.35 -5.06
CA PHE A 122 7.46 4.25 -3.98
C PHE A 122 8.95 4.61 -4.03
N SER A 123 9.62 4.28 -5.13
CA SER A 123 11.05 4.52 -5.31
C SER A 123 11.29 5.52 -6.44
N ASP A 124 12.36 6.30 -6.30
CA ASP A 124 12.97 7.09 -7.36
C ASP A 124 14.42 6.60 -7.55
N PRO A 125 14.64 5.63 -8.46
CA PRO A 125 15.96 5.07 -8.70
C PRO A 125 16.97 6.10 -9.24
N LEU A 126 16.51 7.14 -9.95
CA LEU A 126 17.39 8.12 -10.59
C LEU A 126 18.11 8.98 -9.54
N VAL A 127 17.42 9.31 -8.44
CA VAL A 127 18.02 10.04 -7.30
C VAL A 127 18.49 9.09 -6.19
N GLY A 128 18.40 7.78 -6.41
CA GLY A 128 18.82 6.75 -5.46
C GLY A 128 17.98 6.70 -4.19
N ASN A 129 16.70 7.06 -4.27
CA ASN A 129 15.73 6.94 -3.19
C ASN A 129 14.92 5.65 -3.39
N LEU A 130 15.30 4.57 -2.72
CA LEU A 130 14.65 3.27 -2.85
C LEU A 130 13.84 2.93 -1.59
N ASP A 131 12.58 2.54 -1.79
CA ASP A 131 11.73 1.93 -0.75
C ASP A 131 12.08 0.44 -0.63
N LEU A 132 13.17 0.14 0.09
CA LEU A 132 13.65 -1.22 0.32
C LEU A 132 12.71 -1.99 1.23
N ARG A 133 12.50 -3.27 0.91
CA ARG A 133 11.66 -4.21 1.64
C ARG A 133 12.52 -5.06 2.56
N GLN A 134 11.93 -5.40 3.71
CA GLN A 134 12.44 -6.44 4.59
C GLN A 134 11.73 -7.74 4.25
N ILE A 135 12.44 -8.63 3.55
CA ILE A 135 11.93 -9.94 3.17
C ILE A 135 12.43 -10.95 4.19
N VAL A 136 11.54 -11.79 4.69
CA VAL A 136 11.90 -12.95 5.52
C VAL A 136 11.91 -14.16 4.61
N ASP A 137 13.03 -14.88 4.56
CA ASP A 137 13.10 -16.17 3.89
C ASP A 137 12.27 -17.18 4.70
N ILE A 138 11.27 -17.78 4.06
CA ILE A 138 10.35 -18.72 4.71
C ILE A 138 11.03 -20.04 5.10
N THR A 139 12.13 -20.40 4.45
CA THR A 139 12.87 -21.65 4.70
C THR A 139 13.80 -21.54 5.90
N THR A 140 14.37 -20.36 6.14
CA THR A 140 15.33 -20.11 7.24
C THR A 140 14.73 -19.31 8.39
N GLY A 141 13.71 -18.50 8.12
CA GLY A 141 13.14 -17.53 9.07
C GLY A 141 13.96 -16.25 9.24
N GLU A 142 15.04 -16.10 8.47
CA GLU A 142 15.96 -14.96 8.56
C GLU A 142 15.60 -13.85 7.57
N LEU A 143 16.06 -12.62 7.84
CA LEU A 143 15.92 -11.51 6.91
C LEU A 143 16.86 -11.68 5.72
N ALA A 144 16.30 -11.74 4.51
CA ALA A 144 17.08 -11.77 3.28
C ALA A 144 17.75 -10.39 3.05
N PRO A 145 19.06 -10.35 2.75
CA PRO A 145 19.76 -9.10 2.49
C PRO A 145 19.32 -8.51 1.14
N ASN A 146 19.27 -7.18 1.06
CA ASN A 146 19.09 -6.50 -0.22
C ASN A 146 20.45 -6.39 -0.92
N ILE A 147 20.62 -7.08 -2.05
CA ILE A 147 21.89 -7.18 -2.78
C ILE A 147 21.82 -6.46 -4.12
N TYR A 148 22.87 -5.73 -4.49
CA TYR A 148 23.04 -5.11 -5.80
C TYR A 148 24.47 -5.32 -6.30
N VAL A 149 24.63 -6.12 -7.37
CA VAL A 149 25.95 -6.45 -7.95
C VAL A 149 26.89 -7.01 -6.88
N ASP A 150 26.53 -8.20 -6.37
CA ASP A 150 27.29 -9.04 -5.44
C ASP A 150 27.64 -8.40 -4.09
N ARG A 151 26.96 -7.31 -3.72
CA ARG A 151 27.16 -6.62 -2.44
C ARG A 151 25.86 -6.06 -1.87
N PRO A 152 25.74 -5.94 -0.55
CA PRO A 152 24.63 -5.25 0.09
C PRO A 152 24.42 -3.83 -0.45
N VAL A 153 23.16 -3.43 -0.67
CA VAL A 153 22.80 -2.12 -1.25
C VAL A 153 23.35 -0.95 -0.43
N ASP A 154 23.46 -1.10 0.89
CA ASP A 154 24.04 -0.11 1.81
C ASP A 154 25.56 0.06 1.68
N GLN A 155 26.25 -0.92 1.10
CA GLN A 155 27.69 -0.90 0.86
C GLN A 155 28.07 -0.41 -0.55
N VAL A 156 27.10 -0.07 -1.38
CA VAL A 156 27.36 0.47 -2.73
C VAL A 156 27.85 1.92 -2.63
N VAL A 157 29.18 2.09 -2.67
CA VAL A 157 29.84 3.42 -2.64
C VAL A 157 29.49 4.21 -3.91
N ARG A 158 28.73 5.30 -3.76
CA ARG A 158 28.40 6.23 -4.85
C ARG A 158 29.67 7.00 -5.26
N ARG A 159 30.13 6.86 -6.52
CA ARG A 159 31.26 7.66 -7.04
C ARG A 159 30.87 9.15 -7.00
N GLY A 160 31.53 9.92 -6.12
CA GLY A 160 31.48 11.40 -6.14
C GLY A 160 30.36 12.08 -5.35
N ALA A 161 29.62 11.39 -4.49
CA ALA A 161 28.75 12.07 -3.54
C ALA A 161 29.56 12.45 -2.28
N PRO A 162 29.52 13.70 -1.77
CA PRO A 162 29.94 13.96 -0.39
C PRO A 162 29.14 13.02 0.54
N PRO A 163 29.63 12.73 1.77
CA PRO A 163 28.88 11.91 2.71
C PRO A 163 27.45 12.42 2.74
N ALA A 164 26.51 11.53 2.46
CA ALA A 164 25.10 11.88 2.47
C ALA A 164 24.84 12.57 3.82
N PRO A 165 24.25 13.77 3.87
CA PRO A 165 23.74 14.26 5.13
C PRO A 165 22.86 13.13 5.69
N VAL A 166 23.13 12.73 6.92
CA VAL A 166 22.34 11.75 7.70
C VAL A 166 20.90 11.95 7.29
N ALA A 167 20.27 10.92 6.70
CA ALA A 167 19.00 11.03 6.01
C ALA A 167 18.01 11.89 6.82
N GLN A 168 17.96 13.18 6.50
CA GLN A 168 16.90 14.04 6.97
C GLN A 168 15.76 13.70 6.03
N SER A 169 14.94 12.75 6.47
CA SER A 169 13.58 12.57 5.97
C SER A 169 13.04 13.95 5.61
N ALA A 170 12.60 14.13 4.37
CA ALA A 170 12.08 15.40 3.86
C ALA A 170 11.28 16.11 4.96
N PRO A 171 11.49 17.42 5.18
CA PRO A 171 10.83 18.13 6.26
C PRO A 171 9.33 17.88 6.16
N VAL A 172 8.76 17.26 7.19
CA VAL A 172 7.32 16.98 7.23
C VAL A 172 6.64 18.35 7.23
N PRO A 173 5.84 18.69 6.20
CA PRO A 173 5.21 20.00 6.15
C PRO A 173 4.20 20.12 7.30
N GLY A 174 4.48 21.01 8.26
CA GLY A 174 3.61 21.28 9.40
C GLY A 174 4.35 22.05 10.50
N LYS A 175 3.68 22.98 11.16
CA LYS A 175 4.21 23.67 12.35
C LYS A 175 3.78 22.92 13.59
N LEU A 176 4.75 22.60 14.46
CA LEU A 176 4.44 22.10 15.81
C LEU A 176 3.72 23.20 16.62
N PRO A 177 2.79 22.81 17.50
CA PRO A 177 2.29 23.69 18.55
C PRO A 177 3.46 24.28 19.34
N LYS A 178 3.32 25.53 19.79
CA LYS A 178 4.40 26.23 20.51
C LYS A 178 4.75 25.55 21.85
N ASP A 179 3.76 24.89 22.43
CA ASP A 179 3.79 24.13 23.68
C ASP A 179 4.15 22.64 23.48
N PHE A 180 4.56 22.23 22.27
CA PHE A 180 4.88 20.82 22.01
C PHE A 180 6.18 20.38 22.69
N ASP A 181 6.07 19.44 23.63
CA ASP A 181 7.19 18.75 24.27
C ASP A 181 7.30 17.29 23.77
N PRO A 182 8.40 16.93 23.08
CA PRO A 182 8.66 15.56 22.63
C PRO A 182 8.63 14.49 23.73
N ALA A 183 9.16 14.79 24.92
CA ALA A 183 9.23 13.83 26.02
C ALA A 183 7.84 13.56 26.60
N LEU A 184 7.08 14.64 26.81
CA LEU A 184 5.69 14.56 27.23
C LEU A 184 4.86 13.79 26.19
N TYR A 185 5.03 14.08 24.91
CA TYR A 185 4.34 13.38 23.82
C TYR A 185 4.59 11.87 23.84
N LEU A 186 5.83 11.41 24.03
CA LEU A 186 6.14 9.97 24.12
C LEU A 186 5.57 9.33 25.40
N SER A 187 5.55 10.07 26.52
CA SER A 187 4.91 9.59 27.74
C SER A 187 3.40 9.44 27.62
N LEU A 188 2.74 10.35 26.89
CA LEU A 188 1.30 10.34 26.64
C LEU A 188 0.88 9.34 25.56
N ASN A 189 1.81 8.88 24.72
CA ASN A 189 1.58 7.93 23.64
C ASN A 189 2.57 6.75 23.72
N PRO A 190 2.37 5.80 24.66
CA PRO A 190 3.31 4.71 24.91
C PRO A 190 3.52 3.78 23.72
N ASP A 191 2.54 3.66 22.83
CA ASP A 191 2.64 2.91 21.58
C ASP A 191 3.67 3.52 20.63
N VAL A 192 3.73 4.86 20.56
CA VAL A 192 4.72 5.60 19.76
C VAL A 192 6.12 5.44 20.35
N ALA A 193 6.22 5.46 21.67
CA ALA A 193 7.48 5.22 22.39
C ALA A 193 7.99 3.78 22.19
N ALA A 194 7.10 2.79 22.32
CA ALA A 194 7.43 1.38 22.13
C ALA A 194 7.87 1.07 20.68
N ALA A 195 7.32 1.79 19.70
CA ALA A 195 7.72 1.70 18.31
C ALA A 195 9.06 2.39 18.00
N GLY A 196 9.69 3.06 18.98
CA GLY A 196 10.94 3.80 18.79
C GLY A 196 10.84 4.98 17.82
N ALA A 197 9.63 5.50 17.60
CA ALA A 197 9.40 6.58 16.64
C ALA A 197 9.82 7.95 17.19
N ASP A 198 10.35 8.81 16.31
CA ASP A 198 10.63 10.21 16.67
C ASP A 198 9.33 10.98 16.94
N ALA A 199 9.23 11.59 18.13
CA ALA A 199 8.03 12.27 18.59
C ALA A 199 7.56 13.41 17.67
N ARG A 200 8.49 14.23 17.17
CA ARG A 200 8.18 15.39 16.33
C ARG A 200 7.69 14.94 14.96
N LYS A 201 8.41 13.98 14.33
CA LYS A 201 8.02 13.40 13.06
C LYS A 201 6.68 12.67 13.17
N HIS A 202 6.48 11.89 14.23
CA HIS A 202 5.22 11.19 14.46
C HIS A 202 4.07 12.18 14.62
N TYR A 203 4.23 13.22 15.45
CA TYR A 203 3.16 14.19 15.68
C TYR A 203 2.78 14.96 14.41
N LEU A 204 3.79 15.44 13.65
CA LEU A 204 3.55 16.17 12.41
C LEU A 204 2.93 15.30 11.30
N ARG A 205 3.30 14.02 11.23
CA ARG A 205 2.85 13.12 10.15
C ARG A 205 1.53 12.41 10.46
N PHE A 206 1.28 12.11 11.74
CA PHE A 206 0.16 11.29 12.18
C PHE A 206 -0.58 11.92 13.37
N GLY A 207 0.16 12.36 14.39
CA GLY A 207 -0.42 12.74 15.69
C GLY A 207 -1.46 13.85 15.64
N MET A 208 -1.27 14.89 14.81
CA MET A 208 -2.28 15.93 14.61
C MET A 208 -3.58 15.39 13.99
N ARG A 209 -3.48 14.52 12.99
CA ARG A 209 -4.63 13.94 12.27
C ARG A 209 -5.36 12.90 13.12
N GLU A 210 -4.64 12.22 13.99
CA GLU A 210 -5.16 11.20 14.91
C GLU A 210 -5.64 11.79 16.25
N ASN A 211 -5.59 13.12 16.43
CA ASN A 211 -5.89 13.79 17.71
C ASN A 211 -5.10 13.20 18.90
N ARG A 212 -3.83 12.84 18.68
CA ARG A 212 -2.95 12.34 19.75
C ARG A 212 -2.71 13.43 20.79
N ARG A 213 -2.69 13.04 22.06
CA ARG A 213 -2.41 13.96 23.18
C ARG A 213 -0.94 14.39 23.13
N TYR A 214 -0.71 15.69 23.17
CA TYR A 214 0.63 16.29 23.20
C TYR A 214 0.82 17.29 24.35
N ARG A 215 -0.25 17.51 25.11
CA ARG A 215 -0.36 18.33 26.32
C ARG A 215 -1.46 17.74 27.20
#